data_AF-H3NWB5-F1
#
_entry.id   AF-H3NWB5-F1
#
_cell.length_a   1.000
_cell.length_b   1.000
_cell.length_c   1.000
_cell.angle_alpha   90.00
_cell.angle_beta   90.00
_cell.angle_gamma   90.00
#
_symmetry.space_group_name_H-M   'P 1'
#
loop_
_entity.id
_entity.type
_entity.pdbx_description
1 polymer ?
#
loop_
_entity_poly.entity_id
_entity_poly.type
_entity_poly.pdbx_seq_one_letter_code
_entity_poly.pdbx_strand_id
1 'polypeptide(L)'
;MNSSASEPVLLGEIERIQRERLAAVVLLTERMLTLAKAGDWDQVSDSERCRQSLLNDCFESEVQPHNSQLFSEAIAAMLHMNEELMALLANARSEASVSFSQERKGINAVAHYLDIREDSGSHD
;
A
#
# COMPACT_ATOMS: atom_id res chain seq x y z
N MET A 1 -45.84 -2.52 -25.87
CA MET A 1 -45.09 -3.80 -25.95
C MET A 1 -43.68 -3.48 -26.43
N ASN A 2 -42.78 -3.17 -25.50
CA ASN A 2 -41.33 -3.05 -25.73
C ASN A 2 -40.65 -3.13 -24.35
N SER A 3 -40.78 -4.27 -23.66
CA SER A 3 -40.12 -4.51 -22.36
C SER A 3 -39.01 -5.56 -22.44
N SER A 4 -38.92 -6.34 -23.52
CA SER A 4 -38.01 -7.49 -23.61
C SER A 4 -36.60 -7.15 -24.12
N ALA A 5 -36.37 -5.95 -24.66
CA ALA A 5 -35.08 -5.56 -25.23
C ALA A 5 -34.15 -4.82 -24.23
N SER A 6 -34.70 -4.27 -23.14
CA SER A 6 -33.94 -3.47 -22.17
C SER A 6 -33.20 -4.31 -21.13
N GLU A 7 -33.72 -5.48 -20.78
CA GLU A 7 -33.18 -6.37 -19.75
C GLU A 7 -31.78 -6.95 -20.06
N PRO A 8 -31.51 -7.48 -21.27
CA PRO A 8 -30.18 -8.05 -21.58
C PRO A 8 -29.08 -6.98 -21.74
N VAL A 9 -29.45 -5.74 -22.12
CA VAL A 9 -28.49 -4.63 -22.24
C VAL A 9 -28.02 -4.16 -20.86
N LEU A 10 -28.95 -4.06 -19.90
CA LEU A 10 -28.65 -3.61 -18.54
C LEU A 10 -27.73 -4.59 -17.79
N LEU A 11 -27.92 -5.91 -17.97
CA LEU A 11 -27.06 -6.93 -17.36
C LEU A 11 -25.61 -6.82 -17.85
N GLY A 12 -25.41 -6.67 -19.16
CA GLY A 12 -24.07 -6.51 -19.73
C GLY A 12 -23.35 -5.23 -19.30
N GLU A 13 -24.10 -4.14 -19.06
CA GLU A 13 -23.54 -2.90 -18.51
C GLU A 13 -23.09 -3.06 -17.06
N ILE A 14 -23.88 -3.74 -16.23
CA ILE A 14 -23.52 -4.05 -14.84
C ILE A 14 -22.25 -4.91 -14.80
N GLU A 15 -22.18 -5.96 -15.62
CA GLU A 15 -21.01 -6.82 -15.70
C GLU A 15 -19.75 -6.07 -16.14
N ARG A 16 -19.88 -5.11 -17.08
CA ARG A 16 -18.77 -4.25 -17.52
C ARG A 16 -18.32 -3.32 -16.40
N ILE A 17 -19.25 -2.63 -15.74
CA ILE A 17 -18.95 -1.70 -14.64
C ILE A 17 -18.24 -2.42 -13.50
N GLN A 18 -18.67 -3.63 -13.13
CA GLN A 18 -18.01 -4.44 -12.11
C GLN A 18 -16.55 -4.76 -12.46
N ARG A 19 -16.28 -5.11 -13.72
CA ARG A 19 -14.92 -5.39 -14.20
C ARG A 19 -14.04 -4.14 -14.19
N GLU A 20 -14.57 -3.00 -14.63
CA GLU A 20 -13.85 -1.73 -14.64
C GLU A 20 -13.47 -1.29 -13.23
N ARG A 21 -14.41 -1.39 -12.26
CA ARG A 21 -14.14 -1.08 -10.86
C ARG A 21 -13.08 -2.01 -10.27
N LEU A 22 -13.19 -3.33 -10.50
CA LEU A 22 -12.22 -4.30 -10.01
C LEU A 22 -10.82 -4.04 -10.59
N ALA A 23 -10.73 -3.76 -11.89
CA ALA A 23 -9.47 -3.43 -12.54
C ALA A 23 -8.82 -2.17 -11.93
N ALA A 24 -9.61 -1.14 -11.61
CA ALA A 24 -9.11 0.06 -10.95
C ALA A 24 -8.47 -0.25 -9.58
N VAL A 25 -9.07 -1.12 -8.77
CA VAL A 25 -8.50 -1.54 -7.48
C VAL A 25 -7.19 -2.31 -7.66
N VAL A 26 -7.14 -3.25 -8.61
CA VAL A 26 -5.93 -4.05 -8.89
C VAL A 26 -4.78 -3.14 -9.32
N LEU A 27 -5.02 -2.24 -10.28
CA LEU A 27 -4.01 -1.29 -10.76
C LEU A 27 -3.53 -0.34 -9.67
N LEU A 28 -4.43 0.11 -8.79
CA LEU A 28 -4.05 0.94 -7.65
C LEU A 28 -3.18 0.17 -6.64
N THR A 29 -3.46 -1.12 -6.43
CA THR A 29 -2.66 -1.98 -5.54
C THR A 29 -1.25 -2.20 -6.12
N GLU A 30 -1.13 -2.37 -7.43
CA GLU A 30 0.16 -2.43 -8.13
C GLU A 30 0.93 -1.09 -8.04
N ARG A 31 0.22 0.03 -8.19
CA ARG A 31 0.79 1.37 -7.99
C ARG A 31 1.34 1.53 -6.58
N MET A 32 0.62 1.05 -5.56
CA MET A 32 1.08 1.07 -4.18
C MET A 32 2.38 0.29 -3.99
N LEU A 33 2.55 -0.87 -4.65
CA LEU A 33 3.82 -1.60 -4.63
C LEU A 33 4.97 -0.80 -5.22
N THR A 34 4.71 -0.07 -6.31
CA THR A 34 5.72 0.80 -6.94
C THR A 34 6.13 1.94 -6.00
N LEU A 35 5.16 2.57 -5.32
CA LEU A 35 5.40 3.63 -4.34
C LEU A 35 6.17 3.11 -3.11
N ALA A 36 5.80 1.94 -2.59
CA ALA A 36 6.47 1.30 -1.47
C ALA A 36 7.93 0.94 -1.80
N LYS A 37 8.19 0.43 -3.01
CA LYS A 37 9.55 0.17 -3.52
C LYS A 37 10.39 1.45 -3.64
N ALA A 38 9.75 2.59 -3.89
CA ALA A 38 10.39 3.91 -3.90
C ALA A 38 10.52 4.54 -2.49
N GLY A 39 9.97 3.92 -1.45
CA GLY A 39 9.96 4.44 -0.08
C GLY A 39 8.95 5.59 0.15
N ASP A 40 8.02 5.81 -0.77
CA ASP A 40 7.04 6.90 -0.69
C ASP A 40 5.81 6.49 0.13
N TRP A 41 6.01 6.35 1.43
CA TRP A 41 5.01 5.81 2.36
C TRP A 41 3.80 6.72 2.56
N ASP A 42 3.97 8.04 2.37
CA ASP A 42 2.85 8.99 2.42
C ASP A 42 1.90 8.74 1.25
N GLN A 43 2.43 8.62 0.01
CA GLN A 43 1.60 8.28 -1.15
C GLN A 43 1.00 6.87 -1.05
N VAL A 44 1.69 5.91 -0.42
CA VAL A 44 1.11 4.57 -0.14
C VAL A 44 -0.11 4.70 0.78
N SER A 45 -0.03 5.51 1.85
CA SER A 45 -1.14 5.73 2.77
C SER A 45 -2.33 6.41 2.10
N ASP A 46 -2.09 7.40 1.25
CA ASP A 46 -3.12 8.09 0.47
C ASP A 46 -3.81 7.13 -0.51
N SER A 47 -3.00 6.31 -1.20
CA SER A 47 -3.49 5.30 -2.13
C SER A 47 -4.31 4.22 -1.43
N GLU A 48 -3.96 3.82 -0.21
CA GLU A 48 -4.75 2.88 0.59
C GLU A 48 -6.15 3.42 0.90
N ARG A 49 -6.27 4.70 1.26
CA ARG A 49 -7.58 5.32 1.49
C ARG A 49 -8.43 5.32 0.22
N CYS A 50 -7.83 5.60 -0.92
CA CYS A 50 -8.50 5.51 -2.22
C CYS A 50 -8.92 4.07 -2.55
N ARG A 51 -8.03 3.09 -2.32
CA ARG A 51 -8.29 1.66 -2.54
C ARG A 51 -9.46 1.15 -1.70
N GLN A 52 -9.54 1.58 -0.43
CA GLN A 52 -10.66 1.23 0.44
C GLN A 52 -12.00 1.77 -0.09
N SER A 53 -12.03 3.01 -0.60
CA SER A 53 -13.24 3.56 -1.23
C SER A 53 -13.66 2.75 -2.46
N LEU A 54 -12.71 2.45 -3.36
CA LEU A 54 -12.99 1.68 -4.57
C LEU A 54 -13.46 0.25 -4.26
N LEU A 55 -12.90 -0.39 -3.22
CA LEU A 55 -13.36 -1.70 -2.77
C LEU A 55 -14.80 -1.66 -2.25
N ASN A 56 -15.18 -0.62 -1.50
CA ASN A 56 -16.57 -0.45 -1.08
C ASN A 56 -17.49 -0.34 -2.30
N ASP A 57 -17.10 0.45 -3.30
CA ASP A 57 -17.87 0.60 -4.55
C ASP A 57 -17.93 -0.71 -5.36
N CYS A 58 -16.88 -1.55 -5.33
CA CYS A 58 -16.87 -2.85 -5.99
C CYS A 58 -17.89 -3.82 -5.38
N PHE A 59 -18.09 -3.77 -4.07
CA PHE A 59 -18.92 -4.72 -3.32
C PHE A 59 -20.27 -4.15 -2.87
N GLU A 60 -20.61 -2.93 -3.27
CA GLU A 60 -21.92 -2.32 -3.00
C GLU A 60 -23.07 -3.06 -3.70
N SER A 61 -22.78 -3.67 -4.86
CA SER A 61 -23.70 -4.51 -5.63
C SER A 61 -23.28 -5.97 -5.59
N GLU A 62 -24.24 -6.89 -5.63
CA GLU A 62 -23.96 -8.32 -5.74
C GLU A 62 -23.13 -8.63 -7.00
N VAL A 63 -22.05 -9.40 -6.82
CA VAL A 63 -21.15 -9.78 -7.91
C VAL A 63 -21.91 -10.69 -8.87
N GLN A 64 -21.93 -10.32 -10.15
CA GLN A 64 -22.62 -11.12 -11.15
C GLN A 64 -21.97 -12.51 -11.27
N PRO A 65 -22.74 -13.62 -11.38
CA PRO A 65 -22.20 -14.97 -11.43
C PRO A 65 -21.12 -15.15 -12.52
N HIS A 66 -21.29 -14.48 -13.66
CA HIS A 66 -20.33 -14.47 -14.77
C HIS A 66 -18.95 -13.90 -14.37
N ASN A 67 -18.92 -12.94 -13.45
CA ASN A 67 -17.71 -12.29 -12.96
C ASN A 67 -17.11 -12.96 -11.71
N SER A 68 -17.79 -13.93 -11.10
CA SER A 68 -17.40 -14.52 -9.81
C SER A 68 -15.98 -15.09 -9.80
N GLN A 69 -15.60 -15.83 -10.87
CA GLN A 69 -14.25 -16.38 -10.99
C GLN A 69 -13.20 -15.27 -11.13
N LEU A 70 -13.46 -14.27 -11.98
CA LEU A 70 -12.57 -13.13 -12.20
C LEU A 70 -12.35 -12.35 -10.89
N PHE A 71 -13.41 -12.11 -10.11
CA PHE A 71 -13.30 -11.46 -8.80
C PHE A 71 -12.46 -12.28 -7.82
N SER A 72 -12.67 -13.60 -7.79
CA SER A 72 -11.89 -14.50 -6.92
C SER A 72 -10.40 -14.48 -7.24
N GLU A 73 -10.05 -14.54 -8.54
CA GLU A 73 -8.66 -14.47 -9.00
C GLU A 73 -8.03 -13.11 -8.70
N ALA A 74 -8.74 -12.02 -8.93
CA ALA A 74 -8.26 -10.67 -8.62
C ALA A 74 -8.06 -10.46 -7.11
N ILE A 75 -8.94 -10.99 -6.26
CA ILE A 75 -8.78 -10.93 -4.80
C ILE A 75 -7.54 -11.71 -4.38
N ALA A 76 -7.31 -12.91 -4.94
CA ALA A 76 -6.11 -13.68 -4.66
C ALA A 76 -4.83 -12.93 -5.06
N ALA A 77 -4.83 -12.29 -6.24
CA ALA A 77 -3.72 -11.44 -6.67
C ALA A 77 -3.51 -10.24 -5.72
N MET A 78 -4.58 -9.56 -5.30
CA MET A 78 -4.50 -8.45 -4.34
C MET A 78 -3.99 -8.88 -2.97
N LEU A 79 -4.37 -10.06 -2.48
CA LEU A 79 -3.84 -10.61 -1.24
C LEU A 79 -2.33 -10.83 -1.34
N HIS A 80 -1.85 -11.38 -2.45
CA HIS A 80 -0.42 -11.56 -2.68
C HIS A 80 0.33 -10.21 -2.72
N MET A 81 -0.23 -9.20 -3.41
CA MET A 81 0.36 -7.85 -3.42
C MET A 81 0.38 -7.21 -2.02
N ASN A 82 -0.64 -7.46 -1.19
CA ASN A 82 -0.65 -6.99 0.19
C ASN A 82 0.44 -7.66 1.04
N GLU A 83 0.67 -8.96 0.85
CA GLU A 83 1.79 -9.67 1.51
C GLU A 83 3.14 -9.03 1.12
N GLU A 84 3.33 -8.69 -0.15
CA GLU A 84 4.55 -8.03 -0.64
C GLU A 84 4.69 -6.60 -0.06
N LEU A 85 3.60 -5.82 0.03
CA LEU A 85 3.58 -4.52 0.70
C LEU A 85 3.98 -4.61 2.18
N MET A 86 3.44 -5.60 2.90
CA MET A 86 3.76 -5.82 4.30
C MET A 86 5.23 -6.21 4.51
N ALA A 87 5.79 -7.00 3.59
CA ALA A 87 7.21 -7.34 3.61
C ALA A 87 8.10 -6.09 3.39
N LEU A 88 7.75 -5.22 2.43
CA LEU A 88 8.45 -3.96 2.20
C LEU A 88 8.39 -3.05 3.43
N LEU A 89 7.22 -2.94 4.06
CA LEU A 89 7.04 -2.12 5.26
C LEU A 89 7.87 -2.63 6.44
N ALA A 90 7.91 -3.95 6.63
CA ALA A 90 8.73 -4.58 7.66
C ALA A 90 10.22 -4.30 7.46
N ASN A 91 10.70 -4.38 6.21
CA ASN A 91 12.09 -4.07 5.85
C ASN A 91 12.42 -2.60 6.10
N ALA A 92 11.59 -1.67 5.62
CA ALA A 92 11.80 -0.24 5.82
C ALA A 92 11.83 0.15 7.30
N ARG A 93 10.97 -0.47 8.13
CA ARG A 93 11.00 -0.27 9.59
C ARG A 93 12.28 -0.79 10.23
N SER A 94 12.79 -1.93 9.77
CA SER A 94 14.07 -2.49 10.25
C SER A 94 15.23 -1.56 9.92
N GLU A 95 15.29 -1.04 8.69
CA GLU A 95 16.32 -0.10 8.23
C GLU A 95 16.30 1.22 9.00
N ALA A 96 15.10 1.78 9.24
CA ALA A 96 14.94 2.98 10.04
C ALA A 96 15.44 2.77 11.48
N SER A 97 15.10 1.64 12.10
CA SER A 97 15.56 1.29 13.46
C SER A 97 17.09 1.19 13.55
N VAL A 98 17.73 0.56 12.56
CA VAL A 98 19.20 0.49 12.48
C VAL A 98 19.80 1.88 12.35
N SER A 99 19.27 2.72 11.45
CA SER A 99 19.76 4.07 11.21
C SER A 99 19.70 4.95 12.46
N PHE A 100 18.57 4.96 13.17
CA PHE A 100 18.44 5.67 14.45
C PHE A 100 19.43 5.17 15.51
N SER A 101 19.67 3.86 15.56
CA SER A 101 20.64 3.29 16.52
C SER A 101 22.08 3.73 16.23
N GLN A 102 22.44 3.87 14.94
CA GLN A 102 23.75 4.31 14.49
C GLN A 102 23.95 5.81 14.75
N GLU A 103 22.96 6.62 14.44
CA GLU A 103 22.98 8.06 14.71
C GLU A 103 23.19 8.34 16.20
N ARG A 104 22.45 7.64 17.07
CA ARG A 104 22.60 7.79 18.53
C ARG A 104 23.97 7.37 19.04
N LYS A 105 24.58 6.32 18.46
CA LYS A 105 25.97 5.94 18.76
C LYS A 105 26.96 7.00 18.29
N GLY A 106 26.74 7.61 17.13
CA GLY A 106 27.55 8.70 16.60
C GLY A 106 27.51 9.94 17.51
N ILE A 107 26.31 10.37 17.93
CA ILE A 107 26.14 11.48 18.89
C ILE A 107 26.87 11.19 20.19
N ASN A 108 26.71 9.99 20.76
CA ASN A 108 27.40 9.60 22.00
C ASN A 108 28.93 9.59 21.83
N ALA A 109 29.44 9.12 20.70
CA ALA A 109 30.88 9.11 20.43
C ALA A 109 31.43 10.54 20.33
N VAL A 110 30.73 11.45 19.65
CA VAL A 110 31.11 12.87 19.57
C VAL A 110 31.09 13.53 20.96
N ALA A 111 30.05 13.27 21.76
CA ALA A 111 29.98 13.77 23.13
C ALA A 111 31.17 13.32 23.97
N HIS A 112 31.56 12.03 23.88
CA HIS A 112 32.74 11.51 24.57
C HIS A 112 34.05 12.18 24.11
N TYR A 113 34.21 12.48 22.82
CA TYR A 113 35.39 13.20 22.33
C TYR A 113 35.48 14.64 22.85
N LEU A 114 34.34 15.32 23.02
CA LEU A 114 34.28 16.68 23.55
C LEU A 114 34.59 16.70 25.06
N ASP A 115 34.08 15.73 25.81
CA ASP A 115 34.26 15.60 27.26
C ASP A 115 35.73 15.34 27.65
N ILE A 116 36.42 14.43 26.94
CA ILE A 116 37.85 14.15 27.18
C ILE A 116 38.74 15.38 26.93
N ARG A 117 38.32 16.29 26.05
CA ARG A 117 39.07 17.50 25.69
C ARG A 117 38.95 18.61 26.74
N GLU A 118 37.87 18.64 27.52
CA GLU A 118 37.71 19.58 28.64
C GLU A 118 38.51 19.16 29.86
N ASP A 119 38.61 17.85 30.14
CA ASP A 119 39.34 17.30 31.30
C ASP A 119 40.88 17.37 31.13
N SER A 120 41.37 17.48 29.90
CA SER A 120 42.81 17.61 29.58
C SER A 120 43.33 19.07 29.62
N GLY A 121 42.50 20.05 29.97
CA GLY A 121 42.87 21.47 30.12
C GLY A 121 43.08 21.97 31.56
N SER A 122 43.00 21.09 32.56
CA SER A 122 43.01 21.45 34.01
C SER A 122 44.22 20.90 34.79
N HIS A 123 45.43 21.10 34.26
CA HIS A 123 46.66 20.90 35.04
C HIS A 123 47.65 22.02 34.73
N ASP A 124 47.50 23.13 35.45
CA ASP A 124 48.56 24.10 35.77
C ASP A 124 48.83 24.04 37.28
#